data_AF-Q1ZJA3-F1
#
_entry.id   AF-Q1ZJA3-F1
#
_cell.length_a   1.000
_cell.length_b   1.000
_cell.length_c   1.000
_cell.angle_alpha   90.00
_cell.angle_beta   90.00
_cell.angle_gamma   90.00
#
_symmetry.space_group_name_H-M   'P 1'
#
loop_
_entity.id
_entity.type
_entity.pdbx_description
1 polymer ?
#
loop_
_entity_poly.entity_id
_entity_poly.type
_entity_poly.pdbx_seq_one_letter_code
_entity_poly.pdbx_strand_id
1 'polypeptide(L)'
;MNNSTNKMRALVIEHQNITPNSFADRATKSLIAELESRTIEIVTATSYEDARAVIMASQIDSLVLALEKTEEQIVNSHEEVDLLAALQARQPEVPVFLLAERARTSILNNRQLMERVDECYSVLEDTADFVAGRIVAAMRRYRSQVLPPFMKAMMHYNDIHEYSWSAPGHQGGIGFTKTPAGNQFFEFFGENLFRTDMGIERAALGSLLDHSGAFKDSEVEAAKVFGAHQSYSGIVGTSGSNRTIMQACLKDDDIAICDRNCHKSIEQGLILTGARPIYMVPSRNCYGIIGPISQVQMSK
;
A
#
# COMPACT_ATOMS: atom_id res chain seq x y z
N MET A 1 -19.80 9.30 -12.56
CA MET A 1 -19.86 9.16 -11.09
C MET A 1 -18.61 9.79 -10.50
N ASN A 2 -18.77 10.60 -9.45
CA ASN A 2 -17.71 11.44 -8.88
C ASN A 2 -16.51 10.61 -8.42
N ASN A 3 -15.33 11.00 -8.90
CA ASN A 3 -14.02 10.40 -8.62
C ASN A 3 -13.53 10.78 -7.19
N SER A 4 -14.37 10.60 -6.17
CA SER A 4 -14.05 11.00 -4.78
C SER A 4 -12.92 10.17 -4.17
N THR A 5 -12.58 9.03 -4.77
CA THR A 5 -11.55 8.10 -4.29
C THR A 5 -10.12 8.48 -4.66
N ASN A 6 -9.90 9.58 -5.39
CA ASN A 6 -8.55 9.97 -5.83
C ASN A 6 -8.04 11.31 -5.28
N LYS A 7 -8.82 12.02 -4.46
CA LYS A 7 -8.35 13.27 -3.85
C LYS A 7 -7.27 12.98 -2.81
N MET A 8 -6.18 13.74 -2.87
CA MET A 8 -5.13 13.71 -1.87
C MET A 8 -5.65 14.34 -0.57
N ARG A 9 -5.31 13.76 0.59
CA ARG A 9 -5.81 14.19 1.90
C ARG A 9 -4.66 14.64 2.80
N ALA A 10 -4.77 15.83 3.39
CA ALA A 10 -3.81 16.32 4.37
C ALA A 10 -4.47 16.42 5.75
N LEU A 11 -3.84 15.83 6.77
CA LEU A 11 -4.22 16.03 8.16
C LEU A 11 -3.48 17.25 8.70
N VAL A 12 -4.22 18.26 9.12
CA VAL A 12 -3.68 19.48 9.72
C VAL A 12 -4.09 19.50 11.19
N ILE A 13 -3.11 19.57 12.09
CA ILE A 13 -3.39 19.72 13.51
C ILE A 13 -3.43 21.21 13.84
N GLU A 14 -4.65 21.70 14.10
CA GLU A 14 -4.87 23.01 14.67
C GLU A 14 -4.83 22.86 16.19
N HIS A 15 -3.63 22.99 16.77
CA HIS A 15 -3.48 22.83 18.21
C HIS A 15 -4.29 23.91 18.95
N GLN A 16 -5.02 23.52 20.01
CA GLN A 16 -5.79 24.43 20.89
C GLN A 16 -4.98 25.57 21.54
N ASN A 17 -3.65 25.58 21.40
CA ASN A 17 -2.77 26.60 21.95
C ASN A 17 -2.51 27.73 20.96
N ILE A 18 -2.95 27.60 19.70
CA ILE A 18 -2.86 28.68 18.75
C ILE A 18 -3.83 29.76 19.19
N THR A 19 -3.29 30.93 19.55
CA THR A 19 -4.11 32.05 19.98
C THR A 19 -5.02 32.47 18.81
N PRO A 20 -6.36 32.49 18.97
CA PRO A 20 -7.25 32.88 17.87
C PRO A 20 -6.89 34.26 17.32
N ASN A 21 -6.85 34.39 16.00
CA ASN A 21 -6.41 35.60 15.28
C ASN A 21 -4.95 36.01 15.49
N SER A 22 -4.09 35.12 16.01
CA SER A 22 -2.64 35.30 15.92
C SER A 22 -2.18 35.30 14.46
N PHE A 23 -0.93 35.71 14.23
CA PHE A 23 -0.37 35.59 12.89
C PHE A 23 -0.27 34.11 12.47
N ALA A 24 0.13 33.21 13.37
CA ALA A 24 0.20 31.78 13.08
C ALA A 24 -1.18 31.16 12.76
N ASP A 25 -2.24 31.59 13.44
CA ASP A 25 -3.62 31.20 13.10
C ASP A 25 -3.98 31.62 11.67
N ARG A 26 -3.72 32.89 11.32
CA ARG A 26 -3.99 33.40 9.97
C ARG A 26 -3.15 32.72 8.90
N ALA A 27 -1.89 32.44 9.18
CA ALA A 27 -0.98 31.78 8.24
C ALA A 27 -1.37 30.31 8.04
N THR A 28 -1.75 29.60 9.09
CA THR A 28 -2.27 28.22 9.02
C THR A 28 -3.59 28.18 8.22
N LYS A 29 -4.52 29.09 8.50
CA LYS A 29 -5.77 29.22 7.71
C LYS A 29 -5.50 29.56 6.24
N SER A 30 -4.52 30.42 5.97
CA SER A 30 -4.11 30.75 4.60
C SER A 30 -3.52 29.53 3.88
N LEU A 31 -2.72 28.71 4.58
CA LEU A 31 -2.20 27.46 4.05
C LEU A 31 -3.32 26.45 3.76
N ILE A 32 -4.27 26.29 4.67
CA ILE A 32 -5.45 25.42 4.47
C ILE A 32 -6.22 25.85 3.22
N ALA A 33 -6.55 27.14 3.11
CA ALA A 33 -7.26 27.67 1.95
C ALA A 33 -6.49 27.44 0.63
N GLU A 34 -5.17 27.61 0.65
CA GLU A 34 -4.32 27.36 -0.50
C GLU A 34 -4.29 25.88 -0.90
N LEU A 35 -4.21 24.96 0.08
CA LEU A 35 -4.29 23.51 -0.19
C LEU A 35 -5.66 23.09 -0.72
N GLU A 36 -6.76 23.63 -0.16
CA GLU A 36 -8.12 23.39 -0.65
C GLU A 36 -8.30 23.87 -2.09
N SER A 37 -7.73 25.04 -2.44
CA SER A 37 -7.74 25.57 -3.81
C SER A 37 -7.05 24.62 -4.81
N ARG A 38 -6.09 23.82 -4.33
CA ARG A 38 -5.37 22.78 -5.09
C ARG A 38 -6.06 21.42 -5.06
N THR A 39 -7.34 21.37 -4.67
CA THR A 39 -8.18 20.17 -4.60
C THR A 39 -7.72 19.12 -3.57
N ILE A 40 -6.92 19.54 -2.60
CA ILE A 40 -6.56 18.70 -1.45
C ILE A 40 -7.72 18.70 -0.46
N GLU A 41 -8.09 17.52 0.03
CA GLU A 41 -9.05 17.39 1.12
C GLU A 41 -8.33 17.63 2.44
N ILE A 42 -8.82 18.59 3.23
CA ILE A 42 -8.26 18.90 4.54
C ILE A 42 -9.07 18.19 5.62
N VAL A 43 -8.37 17.45 6.46
CA VAL A 43 -8.89 16.92 7.72
C VAL A 43 -8.24 17.71 8.84
N THR A 44 -9.02 18.44 9.62
CA THR A 44 -8.52 19.15 10.79
C THR A 44 -8.67 18.28 12.04
N ALA A 45 -7.66 18.29 12.89
CA ALA A 45 -7.72 17.71 14.23
C ALA A 45 -7.42 18.79 15.26
N THR A 46 -8.20 18.80 16.35
CA THR A 46 -8.09 19.85 17.38
C THR A 46 -7.19 19.45 18.56
N SER A 47 -6.75 18.19 18.61
CA SER A 47 -5.84 17.67 19.61
C SER A 47 -4.98 16.54 19.04
N TYR A 48 -3.89 16.17 19.73
CA TYR A 48 -3.09 15.01 19.33
C TYR A 48 -3.86 13.68 19.47
N GLU A 49 -4.79 13.59 20.41
CA GLU A 49 -5.66 12.41 20.56
C GLU A 49 -6.62 12.27 19.37
N ASP A 50 -7.23 13.37 18.94
CA ASP A 50 -8.11 13.42 17.77
C ASP A 50 -7.33 13.10 16.49
N ALA A 51 -6.14 13.69 16.32
CA ALA A 51 -5.25 13.38 15.21
C ALA A 51 -4.86 11.89 15.17
N ARG A 52 -4.58 11.30 16.33
CA ARG A 52 -4.31 9.86 16.45
C ARG A 52 -5.54 9.03 16.04
N ALA A 53 -6.74 9.44 16.43
CA ALA A 53 -7.97 8.78 15.98
C ALA A 53 -8.12 8.85 14.45
N VAL A 54 -7.83 9.99 13.82
CA VAL A 54 -7.85 10.15 12.36
C VAL A 54 -6.85 9.22 11.67
N ILE A 55 -5.60 9.17 12.15
CA ILE A 55 -4.54 8.28 11.63
C ILE A 55 -4.97 6.81 11.76
N MET A 56 -5.68 6.47 12.84
CA MET A 56 -6.19 5.12 13.09
C MET A 56 -7.48 4.80 12.33
N ALA A 57 -8.24 5.80 11.87
CA ALA A 57 -9.49 5.59 11.16
C ALA A 57 -9.30 5.64 9.64
N SER A 58 -8.38 6.45 9.13
CA SER A 58 -8.28 6.77 7.72
C SER A 58 -6.85 6.97 7.22
N GLN A 59 -6.67 6.83 5.90
CA GLN A 59 -5.40 7.14 5.24
C GLN A 59 -5.26 8.65 5.01
N ILE A 60 -4.03 9.12 5.12
CA ILE A 60 -3.62 10.50 4.84
C ILE A 60 -2.38 10.48 3.93
N ASP A 61 -2.21 11.53 3.14
CA ASP A 61 -1.07 11.68 2.23
C ASP A 61 -0.03 12.67 2.76
N SER A 62 -0.35 13.39 3.83
CA SER A 62 0.51 14.36 4.51
C SER A 62 0.00 14.60 5.92
N LEU A 63 0.92 14.77 6.87
CA LEU A 63 0.63 15.32 8.19
C LEU A 63 1.27 16.70 8.32
N VAL A 64 0.48 17.71 8.70
CA VAL A 64 0.95 19.07 8.98
C VAL A 64 0.75 19.36 10.46
N LEU A 65 1.87 19.54 11.16
CA LEU A 65 1.91 19.86 12.59
C LEU A 65 2.18 21.35 12.76
N ALA A 66 1.21 22.11 13.25
CA ALA A 66 1.46 23.48 13.71
C ALA A 66 1.87 23.47 15.18
N LEU A 67 3.15 23.79 15.45
CA LEU A 67 3.68 23.87 16.80
C LEU A 67 3.82 25.33 17.25
N GLU A 68 2.99 25.69 18.23
CA GLU A 68 3.11 26.91 19.02
C GLU A 68 3.43 26.53 20.48
N LYS A 69 4.67 26.08 20.72
CA LYS A 69 5.20 25.71 22.05
C LYS A 69 6.45 26.53 22.37
N THR A 70 6.67 26.81 23.66
CA THR A 70 7.92 27.41 24.14
C THR A 70 9.06 26.38 24.13
N GLU A 71 10.31 26.83 24.22
CA GLU A 71 11.48 25.93 24.25
C GLU A 71 11.38 24.90 25.39
N GLU A 72 10.95 25.32 26.58
CA GLU A 72 10.74 24.42 27.73
C GLU A 72 9.64 23.39 27.48
N GLN A 73 8.56 23.76 26.80
CA GLN A 73 7.46 22.83 26.49
C GLN A 73 7.87 21.78 25.46
N ILE A 74 8.72 22.14 24.48
CA ILE A 74 9.22 21.21 23.46
C ILE A 74 10.20 20.20 24.03
N VAL A 75 10.99 20.60 25.04
CA VAL A 75 11.90 19.70 25.74
C VAL A 75 11.15 18.72 26.66
N ASN A 76 10.03 19.14 27.25
CA ASN A 76 9.31 18.35 28.26
C ASN A 76 8.11 17.55 27.70
N SER A 77 7.61 17.86 26.50
CA SER A 77 6.47 17.19 25.91
C SER A 77 6.89 16.03 25.01
N HIS A 78 6.20 14.90 25.14
CA HIS A 78 6.41 13.68 24.34
C HIS A 78 5.22 13.39 23.42
N GLU A 79 4.18 14.23 23.43
CA GLU A 79 2.93 13.97 22.73
C GLU A 79 3.11 13.97 21.21
N GLU A 80 3.94 14.87 20.68
CA GLU A 80 4.33 14.89 19.27
C GLU A 80 5.05 13.62 18.87
N VAL A 81 5.98 13.15 19.70
CA VAL A 81 6.76 11.94 19.45
C VAL A 81 5.84 10.73 19.46
N ASP A 82 4.91 10.65 20.41
CA ASP A 82 3.91 9.57 20.49
C ASP A 82 2.96 9.57 19.28
N LEU A 83 2.53 10.74 18.81
CA LEU A 83 1.73 10.87 17.60
C LEU A 83 2.51 10.40 16.36
N LEU A 84 3.76 10.84 16.22
CA LEU A 84 4.62 10.45 15.10
C LEU A 84 4.98 8.97 15.14
N ALA A 85 5.13 8.38 16.33
CA ALA A 85 5.26 6.93 16.49
C ALA A 85 3.98 6.19 16.06
N ALA A 86 2.80 6.72 16.40
CA ALA A 86 1.52 6.17 15.95
C ALA A 86 1.34 6.27 14.42
N LEU A 87 1.79 7.37 13.80
CA LEU A 87 1.86 7.51 12.35
C LEU A 87 2.83 6.47 11.77
N GLN A 88 4.05 6.36 12.32
CA GLN A 88 5.07 5.44 11.82
C GLN A 88 4.62 3.98 11.86
N ALA A 89 3.92 3.58 12.92
CA ALA A 89 3.45 2.21 13.07
C ALA A 89 2.41 1.80 12.00
N ARG A 90 1.71 2.76 11.40
CA ARG A 90 0.58 2.49 10.49
C ARG A 90 0.78 2.99 9.06
N GLN A 91 1.41 4.15 8.90
CA GLN A 91 1.63 4.85 7.64
C GLN A 91 3.07 5.40 7.61
N PRO A 92 4.09 4.53 7.58
CA PRO A 92 5.49 4.87 7.83
C PRO A 92 6.10 5.86 6.84
N GLU A 93 5.59 5.94 5.61
CA GLU A 93 6.17 6.78 4.55
C GLU A 93 5.43 8.11 4.35
N VAL A 94 4.38 8.40 5.14
CA VAL A 94 3.63 9.66 5.02
C VAL A 94 4.55 10.84 5.33
N PRO A 95 4.64 11.87 4.46
CA PRO A 95 5.47 13.03 4.72
C PRO A 95 4.90 13.87 5.88
N VAL A 96 5.77 14.27 6.79
CA VAL A 96 5.46 15.07 7.97
C VAL A 96 6.06 16.46 7.82
N PHE A 97 5.19 17.45 7.84
CA PHE A 97 5.51 18.86 7.77
C PHE A 97 5.35 19.51 9.12
N LEU A 98 6.40 20.16 9.58
CA LEU A 98 6.38 20.93 10.80
C LEU A 98 6.30 22.43 10.48
N LEU A 99 5.27 23.08 10.99
CA LEU A 99 5.10 24.52 10.97
C LEU A 99 5.48 25.06 12.34
N ALA A 100 6.66 25.67 12.44
CA ALA A 100 7.17 26.23 13.68
C ALA A 100 7.18 27.75 13.64
N GLU A 101 6.64 28.40 14.67
CA GLU A 101 6.73 29.87 14.83
C GLU A 101 7.91 30.26 15.73
N ARG A 102 8.11 29.52 16.83
CA ARG A 102 9.08 29.82 17.90
C ARG A 102 9.94 28.60 18.22
N ALA A 103 11.00 28.78 19.01
CA ALA A 103 11.82 27.68 19.52
C ALA A 103 12.48 26.78 18.45
N ARG A 104 12.73 27.32 17.24
CA ARG A 104 13.26 26.58 16.08
C ARG A 104 14.56 25.84 16.41
N THR A 105 15.47 26.47 17.16
CA THR A 105 16.72 25.84 17.59
C THR A 105 16.48 24.61 18.47
N SER A 106 15.56 24.69 19.42
CA SER A 106 15.22 23.57 20.32
C SER A 106 14.48 22.44 19.60
N ILE A 107 13.60 22.78 18.65
CA ILE A 107 12.94 21.82 17.75
C ILE A 107 13.98 21.06 16.92
N LEU A 108 14.88 21.79 16.26
CA LEU A 108 15.92 21.20 15.42
C LEU A 108 16.91 20.33 16.22
N ASN A 109 17.09 20.64 17.51
CA ASN A 109 17.91 19.86 18.43
C ASN A 109 17.16 18.65 19.03
N ASN A 110 15.83 18.57 18.91
CA ASN A 110 15.05 17.42 19.37
C ASN A 110 15.14 16.30 18.32
N ARG A 111 16.12 15.41 18.52
CA ARG A 111 16.37 14.29 17.61
C ARG A 111 15.15 13.38 17.44
N GLN A 112 14.41 13.07 18.50
CA GLN A 112 13.27 12.16 18.43
C GLN A 112 12.14 12.72 17.56
N LEU A 113 11.94 14.04 17.60
CA LEU A 113 10.99 14.74 16.73
C LEU A 113 11.50 14.79 15.28
N MET A 114 12.74 15.24 15.10
CA MET A 114 13.31 15.48 13.76
C MET A 114 13.64 14.19 12.99
N GLU A 115 13.79 13.05 13.67
CA GLU A 115 13.92 11.74 12.99
C GLU A 115 12.73 11.39 12.10
N ARG A 116 11.55 11.98 12.38
CA ARG A 116 10.33 11.71 11.61
C ARG A 116 9.78 12.90 10.83
N VAL A 117 10.22 14.13 11.13
CA VAL A 117 9.85 15.33 10.38
C VAL A 117 10.65 15.41 9.08
N ASP A 118 9.95 15.38 7.95
CA ASP A 118 10.57 15.46 6.63
C ASP A 118 10.96 16.90 6.26
N GLU A 119 10.09 17.86 6.57
CA GLU A 119 10.33 19.27 6.28
C GLU A 119 9.82 20.19 7.40
N CYS A 120 10.57 21.26 7.70
CA CYS A 120 10.24 22.24 8.72
C CYS A 120 10.21 23.66 8.12
N TYR A 121 9.09 24.36 8.28
CA TYR A 121 8.85 25.69 7.75
C TYR A 121 8.60 26.71 8.85
N SER A 122 8.96 27.95 8.55
CA SER A 122 8.65 29.07 9.42
C SER A 122 7.34 29.70 8.98
N VAL A 123 6.36 29.67 9.89
CA VAL A 123 5.05 30.27 9.65
C VAL A 123 5.15 31.78 9.36
N LEU A 124 6.20 32.44 9.86
CA LEU A 124 6.40 33.90 9.74
C LEU A 124 7.19 34.32 8.50
N GLU A 125 8.00 33.42 7.93
CA GLU A 125 8.95 33.77 6.85
C GLU A 125 8.45 33.29 5.48
N ASP A 126 7.69 32.21 5.44
CA ASP A 126 7.26 31.56 4.21
C ASP A 126 5.82 31.95 3.81
N THR A 127 5.57 32.08 2.51
CA THR A 127 4.20 32.28 1.99
C THR A 127 3.42 30.98 1.93
N ALA A 128 2.10 31.03 2.16
CA ALA A 128 1.21 29.88 2.07
C ALA A 128 1.30 29.14 0.71
N ASP A 129 1.38 29.87 -0.41
CA ASP A 129 1.54 29.32 -1.76
C ASP A 129 2.78 28.41 -1.88
N PHE A 130 3.92 28.89 -1.40
CA PHE A 130 5.17 28.15 -1.45
C PHE A 130 5.12 26.86 -0.61
N VAL A 131 4.62 26.96 0.63
CA VAL A 131 4.49 25.82 1.54
C VAL A 131 3.50 24.79 0.99
N ALA A 132 2.33 25.24 0.53
CA ALA A 132 1.33 24.37 -0.10
C ALA A 132 1.88 23.66 -1.33
N GLY A 133 2.63 24.38 -2.18
CA GLY A 133 3.29 23.80 -3.36
C GLY A 133 4.24 22.65 -3.02
N ARG A 134 5.03 22.80 -1.95
CA ARG A 134 5.96 21.76 -1.48
C ARG A 134 5.22 20.58 -0.85
N ILE A 135 4.20 20.83 -0.02
CA ILE A 135 3.35 19.78 0.54
C ILE A 135 2.74 18.93 -0.58
N VAL A 136 2.11 19.56 -1.57
CA VAL A 136 1.53 18.85 -2.72
C VAL A 136 2.58 18.06 -3.51
N ALA A 137 3.78 18.60 -3.68
CA ALA A 137 4.86 17.90 -4.36
C ALA A 137 5.30 16.63 -3.58
N ALA A 138 5.41 16.72 -2.25
CA ALA A 138 5.73 15.58 -1.41
C ALA A 138 4.61 14.53 -1.39
N MET A 139 3.34 14.95 -1.29
CA MET A 139 2.18 14.04 -1.37
C MET A 139 2.17 13.27 -2.68
N ARG A 140 2.46 13.93 -3.81
CA ARG A 140 2.58 13.26 -5.12
C ARG A 140 3.75 12.27 -5.16
N ARG A 141 4.90 12.64 -4.58
CA ARG A 141 6.06 11.75 -4.48
C ARG A 141 5.74 10.52 -3.64
N TYR A 142 5.14 10.71 -2.47
CA TYR A 142 4.66 9.65 -1.58
C TYR A 142 3.74 8.68 -2.32
N ARG A 143 2.65 9.15 -2.93
CA ARG A 143 1.73 8.29 -3.70
C ARG A 143 2.39 7.55 -4.85
N SER A 144 3.45 8.11 -5.44
CA SER A 144 4.21 7.45 -6.51
C SER A 144 5.18 6.36 -6.02
N GLN A 145 5.51 6.35 -4.73
CA GLN A 145 6.44 5.40 -4.10
C GLN A 145 5.71 4.25 -3.41
N VAL A 146 4.54 4.52 -2.81
CA VAL A 146 3.74 3.53 -2.09
C VAL A 146 3.17 2.44 -3.00
N LEU A 147 2.95 2.75 -4.28
CA LEU A 147 2.43 1.77 -5.23
C LEU A 147 3.51 0.76 -5.61
N PRO A 148 3.25 -0.56 -5.46
CA PRO A 148 4.20 -1.57 -5.89
C PRO A 148 4.38 -1.53 -7.42
N PRO A 149 5.52 -2.00 -7.95
CA PRO A 149 5.95 -1.80 -9.33
C PRO A 149 4.89 -2.17 -10.37
N PHE A 150 4.27 -3.34 -10.23
CA PHE A 150 3.26 -3.81 -11.18
C PHE A 150 1.98 -2.98 -11.15
N MET A 151 1.47 -2.63 -9.95
CA MET A 151 0.27 -1.79 -9.83
C MET A 151 0.53 -0.39 -10.39
N LYS A 152 1.70 0.19 -10.08
CA LYS A 152 2.14 1.48 -10.63
C LYS A 152 2.19 1.46 -12.14
N ALA A 153 2.78 0.41 -12.73
CA ALA A 153 2.85 0.24 -14.18
C ALA A 153 1.46 0.07 -14.82
N MET A 154 0.56 -0.72 -14.22
CA MET A 154 -0.83 -0.87 -14.70
C MET A 154 -1.59 0.45 -14.67
N MET A 155 -1.53 1.18 -13.54
CA MET A 155 -2.21 2.46 -13.40
C MET A 155 -1.69 3.48 -14.41
N HIS A 156 -0.37 3.55 -14.62
CA HIS A 156 0.21 4.45 -15.62
C HIS A 156 -0.16 4.04 -17.05
N TYR A 157 -0.22 2.74 -17.35
CA TYR A 157 -0.63 2.26 -18.66
C TYR A 157 -2.10 2.59 -18.95
N ASN A 158 -2.96 2.56 -17.94
CA ASN A 158 -4.36 2.96 -18.08
C ASN A 158 -4.51 4.39 -18.65
N ASP A 159 -3.54 5.27 -18.40
CA ASP A 159 -3.53 6.66 -18.83
C ASP A 159 -3.07 6.85 -20.29
N ILE A 160 -2.46 5.84 -20.93
CA ILE A 160 -1.98 5.97 -22.33
C ILE A 160 -3.02 5.63 -23.41
N HIS A 161 -4.26 5.28 -23.02
CA HIS A 161 -5.49 5.27 -23.85
C HIS A 161 -5.49 4.45 -25.16
N GLU A 162 -4.56 3.52 -25.37
CA GLU A 162 -4.50 2.74 -26.61
C GLU A 162 -5.29 1.43 -26.48
N TYR A 163 -6.53 1.33 -26.98
CA TYR A 163 -7.40 0.14 -26.75
C TYR A 163 -7.90 -0.60 -28.00
N SER A 164 -7.33 -0.37 -29.19
CA SER A 164 -7.84 -0.98 -30.42
C SER A 164 -6.91 -2.03 -31.02
N TRP A 165 -7.49 -2.98 -31.77
CA TRP A 165 -6.83 -4.01 -32.61
C TRP A 165 -6.22 -5.23 -31.92
N SER A 166 -6.28 -5.34 -30.59
CA SER A 166 -5.82 -6.52 -29.83
C SER A 166 -6.90 -7.07 -28.90
N ALA A 167 -6.72 -8.30 -28.43
CA ALA A 167 -7.51 -8.86 -27.35
C ALA A 167 -7.15 -8.17 -26.00
N PRO A 168 -8.07 -8.14 -25.02
CA PRO A 168 -9.42 -8.70 -25.03
C PRO A 168 -10.44 -7.86 -25.83
N GLY A 169 -11.37 -8.56 -26.50
CA GLY A 169 -12.28 -7.96 -27.48
C GLY A 169 -13.34 -6.98 -26.92
N HIS A 170 -13.52 -6.93 -25.60
CA HIS A 170 -14.36 -5.89 -24.99
C HIS A 170 -13.70 -4.51 -24.99
N GLN A 171 -12.39 -4.41 -25.29
CA GLN A 171 -11.64 -3.17 -25.50
C GLN A 171 -11.85 -2.14 -24.37
N GLY A 172 -11.40 -2.46 -23.16
CA GLY A 172 -11.61 -1.57 -22.00
C GLY A 172 -13.05 -1.53 -21.50
N GLY A 173 -13.92 -2.42 -22.01
CA GLY A 173 -15.30 -2.58 -21.56
C GLY A 173 -16.34 -1.98 -22.50
N ILE A 174 -15.91 -1.29 -23.56
CA ILE A 174 -16.79 -0.71 -24.59
C ILE A 174 -17.70 -1.76 -25.23
N GLY A 175 -17.24 -3.00 -25.41
CA GLY A 175 -18.07 -4.09 -25.90
C GLY A 175 -19.31 -4.35 -25.05
N PHE A 176 -19.20 -4.26 -23.72
CA PHE A 176 -20.31 -4.49 -22.80
C PHE A 176 -21.40 -3.41 -22.92
N THR A 177 -21.03 -2.16 -23.23
CA THR A 177 -21.97 -1.04 -23.35
C THR A 177 -22.95 -1.15 -24.53
N LYS A 178 -22.78 -2.14 -25.42
CA LYS A 178 -23.62 -2.32 -26.62
C LYS A 178 -24.93 -3.07 -26.37
N THR A 179 -25.14 -3.59 -25.16
CA THR A 179 -26.40 -4.27 -24.78
C THR A 179 -26.90 -3.75 -23.43
N PRO A 180 -28.21 -3.75 -23.15
CA PRO A 180 -28.73 -3.30 -21.86
C PRO A 180 -28.15 -4.07 -20.66
N ALA A 181 -28.07 -5.39 -20.74
CA ALA A 181 -27.51 -6.23 -19.68
C ALA A 181 -25.99 -6.01 -19.52
N GLY A 182 -25.26 -5.90 -20.63
CA GLY A 182 -23.82 -5.62 -20.60
C GLY A 182 -23.51 -4.22 -20.03
N ASN A 183 -24.34 -3.22 -20.32
CA ASN A 183 -24.14 -1.88 -19.76
C ASN A 183 -24.33 -1.87 -18.23
N GLN A 184 -25.34 -2.58 -17.71
CA GLN A 184 -25.50 -2.75 -16.26
C GLN A 184 -24.32 -3.48 -15.63
N PHE A 185 -23.78 -4.50 -16.31
CA PHE A 185 -22.57 -5.20 -15.87
C PHE A 185 -21.34 -4.28 -15.84
N PHE A 186 -21.16 -3.46 -16.88
CA PHE A 186 -20.08 -2.48 -16.96
C PHE A 186 -20.18 -1.42 -15.85
N GLU A 187 -21.38 -0.89 -15.61
CA GLU A 187 -21.63 0.09 -14.55
C GLU A 187 -21.43 -0.50 -13.15
N PHE A 188 -21.84 -1.75 -12.93
CA PHE A 188 -21.70 -2.43 -11.64
C PHE A 188 -20.23 -2.60 -11.23
N PHE A 189 -19.39 -3.10 -12.15
CA PHE A 189 -17.97 -3.31 -11.87
C PHE A 189 -17.12 -2.04 -11.98
N GLY A 190 -17.55 -1.08 -12.81
CA GLY A 190 -16.83 0.15 -13.10
C GLY A 190 -15.74 -0.01 -14.16
N GLU A 191 -15.47 1.09 -14.87
CA GLU A 191 -14.62 1.10 -16.06
C GLU A 191 -13.17 0.65 -15.78
N ASN A 192 -12.58 1.06 -14.66
CA ASN A 192 -11.17 0.77 -14.36
C ASN A 192 -10.85 -0.73 -14.35
N LEU A 193 -11.77 -1.59 -13.89
CA LEU A 193 -11.58 -3.03 -13.94
C LEU A 193 -11.30 -3.49 -15.38
N PHE A 194 -12.17 -3.11 -16.31
CA PHE A 194 -12.09 -3.53 -17.70
C PHE A 194 -10.94 -2.88 -18.46
N ARG A 195 -10.53 -1.68 -18.06
CA ARG A 195 -9.35 -1.04 -18.64
C ARG A 195 -8.05 -1.67 -18.20
N THR A 196 -8.01 -2.23 -16.99
CA THR A 196 -6.87 -3.02 -16.51
C THR A 196 -6.88 -4.47 -17.02
N ASP A 197 -8.00 -4.96 -17.52
CA ASP A 197 -8.10 -6.25 -18.23
C ASP A 197 -7.50 -6.13 -19.63
N MET A 198 -6.24 -6.55 -19.74
CA MET A 198 -5.36 -6.23 -20.85
C MET A 198 -4.60 -7.48 -21.33
N GLY A 199 -4.42 -7.60 -22.65
CA GLY A 199 -3.58 -8.63 -23.25
C GLY A 199 -2.08 -8.34 -23.13
N ILE A 200 -1.26 -9.36 -23.42
CA ILE A 200 0.21 -9.33 -23.38
C ILE A 200 0.85 -8.36 -24.39
N GLU A 201 0.15 -8.02 -25.48
CA GLU A 201 0.63 -7.17 -26.58
C GLU A 201 1.03 -5.75 -26.16
N ARG A 202 0.79 -5.41 -24.89
CA ARG A 202 1.16 -4.15 -24.26
C ARG A 202 2.54 -4.29 -23.63
N ALA A 203 3.56 -4.28 -24.49
CA ALA A 203 4.98 -4.49 -24.13
C ALA A 203 5.48 -3.69 -22.91
N ALA A 204 4.86 -2.55 -22.60
CA ALA A 204 5.19 -1.71 -21.46
C ALA A 204 5.05 -2.40 -20.08
N LEU A 205 4.18 -3.42 -19.95
CA LEU A 205 3.99 -4.16 -18.69
C LEU A 205 4.91 -5.38 -18.56
N GLY A 206 5.40 -5.92 -19.68
CA GLY A 206 6.05 -7.21 -19.74
C GLY A 206 5.05 -8.38 -19.74
N SER A 207 5.52 -9.55 -19.33
CA SER A 207 4.76 -10.81 -19.38
C SER A 207 4.90 -11.58 -18.07
N LEU A 208 3.76 -12.06 -17.56
CA LEU A 208 3.71 -12.90 -16.36
C LEU A 208 4.42 -14.24 -16.58
N LEU A 209 4.18 -14.88 -17.73
CA LEU A 209 4.74 -16.22 -18.02
C LEU A 209 6.23 -16.16 -18.36
N ASP A 210 6.71 -15.04 -18.91
CA ASP A 210 8.13 -14.86 -19.21
C ASP A 210 8.90 -14.26 -18.03
N HIS A 211 8.20 -13.92 -16.93
CA HIS A 211 8.77 -13.25 -15.75
C HIS A 211 9.59 -12.01 -16.16
N SER A 212 8.97 -11.09 -16.89
CA SER A 212 9.62 -9.92 -17.48
C SER A 212 8.89 -8.60 -17.18
N GLY A 213 9.58 -7.47 -17.36
CA GLY A 213 9.03 -6.14 -17.13
C GLY A 213 8.52 -5.94 -15.70
N ALA A 214 7.38 -5.28 -15.55
CA ALA A 214 6.82 -4.94 -14.24
C ALA A 214 6.37 -6.18 -13.45
N PHE A 215 6.05 -7.29 -14.12
CA PHE A 215 5.80 -8.57 -13.44
C PHE A 215 7.06 -9.08 -12.72
N LYS A 216 8.23 -8.99 -13.37
CA LYS A 216 9.50 -9.40 -12.76
C LYS A 216 9.84 -8.55 -11.55
N ASP A 217 9.67 -7.24 -11.67
CA ASP A 217 9.93 -6.31 -10.58
C ASP A 217 9.05 -6.62 -9.37
N SER A 218 7.77 -6.93 -9.60
CA SER A 218 6.85 -7.37 -8.56
C SER A 218 7.27 -8.68 -7.89
N GLU A 219 7.79 -9.65 -8.65
CA GLU A 219 8.28 -10.92 -8.09
C GLU A 219 9.55 -10.73 -7.26
N VAL A 220 10.46 -9.84 -7.70
CA VAL A 220 11.66 -9.47 -6.94
C VAL A 220 11.28 -8.76 -5.64
N GLU A 221 10.30 -7.88 -5.68
CA GLU A 221 9.79 -7.21 -4.48
C GLU A 221 9.12 -8.19 -3.52
N ALA A 222 8.27 -9.09 -4.03
CA ALA A 222 7.67 -10.15 -3.22
C ALA A 222 8.74 -11.02 -2.55
N ALA A 223 9.80 -11.41 -3.26
CA ALA A 223 10.90 -12.19 -2.68
C ALA A 223 11.57 -11.46 -1.51
N LYS A 224 11.80 -10.14 -1.62
CA LYS A 224 12.35 -9.31 -0.53
C LYS A 224 11.40 -9.25 0.67
N VAL A 225 10.11 -8.99 0.43
CA VAL A 225 9.10 -8.84 1.49
C VAL A 225 8.89 -10.16 2.25
N PHE A 226 8.78 -11.28 1.53
CA PHE A 226 8.52 -12.59 2.12
C PHE A 226 9.78 -13.34 2.55
N GLY A 227 10.97 -12.76 2.35
CA GLY A 227 12.25 -13.36 2.74
C GLY A 227 12.63 -14.61 1.93
N ALA A 228 12.20 -14.70 0.68
CA ALA A 228 12.51 -15.81 -0.22
C ALA A 228 13.70 -15.47 -1.14
N HIS A 229 14.40 -16.49 -1.63
CA HIS A 229 15.41 -16.29 -2.68
C HIS A 229 14.79 -15.85 -4.01
N GLN A 230 13.63 -16.42 -4.34
CA GLN A 230 12.83 -16.09 -5.52
C GLN A 230 11.35 -16.26 -5.19
N SER A 231 10.50 -15.50 -5.87
CA SER A 231 9.05 -15.63 -5.82
C SER A 231 8.51 -15.71 -7.24
N TYR A 232 7.45 -16.49 -7.43
CA TYR A 232 6.75 -16.65 -8.70
C TYR A 232 5.29 -16.29 -8.47
N SER A 233 4.77 -15.35 -9.24
CA SER A 233 3.37 -14.97 -9.15
C SER A 233 2.50 -15.97 -9.92
N GLY A 234 1.37 -16.36 -9.35
CA GLY A 234 0.45 -17.32 -9.95
C GLY A 234 -1.01 -16.90 -9.79
N ILE A 235 -1.78 -16.99 -10.88
CA ILE A 235 -3.19 -16.58 -10.93
C ILE A 235 -4.18 -17.75 -10.78
N VAL A 236 -3.69 -18.96 -10.47
CA VAL A 236 -4.50 -20.20 -10.38
C VAL A 236 -4.55 -20.74 -8.93
N GLY A 237 -4.31 -19.85 -7.96
CA GLY A 237 -4.27 -20.13 -6.53
C GLY A 237 -3.17 -21.13 -6.13
N THR A 238 -3.06 -21.41 -4.82
CA THR A 238 -2.07 -22.37 -4.29
C THR A 238 -2.25 -23.78 -4.84
N SER A 239 -3.45 -24.13 -5.32
CA SER A 239 -3.67 -25.39 -6.05
C SER A 239 -2.88 -25.46 -7.35
N GLY A 240 -2.78 -24.36 -8.12
CA GLY A 240 -1.88 -24.26 -9.26
C GLY A 240 -0.42 -24.29 -8.85
N SER A 241 -0.06 -23.56 -7.78
CA SER A 241 1.31 -23.52 -7.26
C SER A 241 1.82 -24.90 -6.83
N ASN A 242 1.04 -25.66 -6.06
CA ASN A 242 1.40 -27.02 -5.63
C ASN A 242 1.66 -27.93 -6.84
N ARG A 243 0.77 -27.92 -7.84
CA ARG A 243 0.94 -28.73 -9.06
C ARG A 243 2.18 -28.32 -9.85
N THR A 244 2.46 -27.02 -9.94
CA THR A 244 3.65 -26.48 -10.62
C THR A 244 4.94 -26.95 -9.92
N ILE A 245 5.00 -26.81 -8.59
CA ILE A 245 6.15 -27.26 -7.78
C ILE A 245 6.35 -28.76 -7.94
N MET A 246 5.28 -29.55 -7.79
CA MET A 246 5.38 -31.01 -7.88
C MET A 246 5.82 -31.49 -9.26
N GLN A 247 5.32 -30.89 -10.35
CA GLN A 247 5.76 -31.20 -11.71
C GLN A 247 7.22 -30.81 -11.97
N ALA A 248 7.72 -29.77 -11.30
CA ALA A 248 9.12 -29.39 -11.41
C ALA A 248 10.05 -30.30 -10.59
N CYS A 249 9.57 -30.84 -9.46
CA CYS A 249 10.40 -31.59 -8.50
C CYS A 249 10.33 -33.11 -8.66
N LEU A 250 9.28 -33.65 -9.27
CA LEU A 250 9.00 -35.10 -9.31
C LEU A 250 8.83 -35.60 -10.74
N LYS A 251 9.26 -36.83 -10.97
CA LYS A 251 9.00 -37.61 -12.19
C LYS A 251 8.17 -38.85 -11.86
N ASP A 252 7.80 -39.57 -12.92
CA ASP A 252 7.12 -40.85 -12.79
C ASP A 252 7.98 -41.83 -11.98
N ASP A 253 7.32 -42.61 -11.11
CA ASP A 253 7.92 -43.55 -10.16
C ASP A 253 8.90 -42.98 -9.11
N ASP A 254 9.16 -41.66 -9.06
CA ASP A 254 9.92 -41.05 -7.96
C ASP A 254 9.23 -41.27 -6.62
N ILE A 255 10.01 -41.45 -5.55
CA ILE A 255 9.46 -41.55 -4.18
C ILE A 255 9.19 -40.15 -3.65
N ALA A 256 7.92 -39.84 -3.41
CA ALA A 256 7.48 -38.59 -2.81
C ALA A 256 7.10 -38.80 -1.34
N ILE A 257 7.82 -38.15 -0.42
CA ILE A 257 7.43 -38.14 0.99
C ILE A 257 6.38 -37.04 1.19
N CYS A 258 5.16 -37.43 1.58
CA CYS A 258 4.01 -36.54 1.67
C CYS A 258 3.43 -36.52 3.09
N ASP A 259 2.97 -35.36 3.55
CA ASP A 259 2.08 -35.31 4.70
C ASP A 259 0.75 -36.00 4.33
N ARG A 260 0.22 -36.88 5.20
CA ARG A 260 -1.09 -37.51 4.98
C ARG A 260 -2.23 -36.51 5.12
N ASN A 261 -2.05 -35.45 5.89
CA ASN A 261 -2.97 -34.31 5.97
C ASN A 261 -2.63 -33.27 4.91
N CYS A 262 -2.60 -33.69 3.65
CA CYS A 262 -2.33 -32.83 2.51
C CYS A 262 -3.61 -32.28 1.88
N HIS A 263 -3.51 -31.08 1.29
CA HIS A 263 -4.58 -30.53 0.47
C HIS A 263 -4.78 -31.38 -0.81
N LYS A 264 -6.01 -31.42 -1.36
CA LYS A 264 -6.35 -32.18 -2.57
C LYS A 264 -5.44 -31.89 -3.78
N SER A 265 -4.87 -30.68 -3.85
CA SER A 265 -3.93 -30.33 -4.93
C SER A 265 -2.60 -31.07 -4.87
N ILE A 266 -2.19 -31.59 -3.70
CA ILE A 266 -1.02 -32.47 -3.57
C ILE A 266 -1.33 -33.84 -4.18
N GLU A 267 -2.51 -34.40 -3.91
CA GLU A 267 -2.99 -35.63 -4.56
C GLU A 267 -3.08 -35.45 -6.08
N GLN A 268 -3.61 -34.33 -6.56
CA GLN A 268 -3.60 -33.99 -7.99
C GLN A 268 -2.17 -33.95 -8.55
N GLY A 269 -1.21 -33.38 -7.81
CA GLY A 269 0.20 -33.36 -8.21
C GLY A 269 0.80 -34.77 -8.31
N LEU A 270 0.51 -35.67 -7.36
CA LEU A 270 0.93 -37.08 -7.42
C LEU A 270 0.34 -37.79 -8.65
N ILE A 271 -0.95 -37.60 -8.91
CA ILE A 271 -1.62 -38.18 -10.10
C ILE A 271 -0.99 -37.65 -11.40
N LEU A 272 -0.71 -36.35 -11.48
CA LEU A 272 -0.14 -35.73 -12.68
C LEU A 272 1.32 -36.13 -12.93
N THR A 273 2.07 -36.42 -11.87
CA THR A 273 3.51 -36.75 -11.97
C THR A 273 3.77 -38.24 -12.07
N GLY A 274 2.86 -39.10 -11.57
CA GLY A 274 3.09 -40.53 -11.45
C GLY A 274 3.96 -40.94 -10.25
N ALA A 275 4.35 -39.97 -9.42
CA ALA A 275 5.18 -40.21 -8.25
C ALA A 275 4.50 -41.15 -7.23
N ARG A 276 5.32 -41.97 -6.57
CA ARG A 276 4.90 -42.96 -5.57
C ARG A 276 4.94 -42.36 -4.18
N PRO A 277 3.78 -42.10 -3.54
CA PRO A 277 3.76 -41.42 -2.26
C PRO A 277 4.08 -42.38 -1.10
N ILE A 278 4.93 -41.90 -0.18
CA ILE A 278 5.06 -42.44 1.17
C ILE A 278 4.52 -41.38 2.13
N TYR A 279 3.53 -41.76 2.95
CA TYR A 279 2.83 -40.80 3.79
C TYR A 279 3.39 -40.75 5.22
N MET A 280 3.70 -39.54 5.68
CA MET A 280 3.87 -39.22 7.10
C MET A 280 2.51 -39.05 7.75
N VAL A 281 2.23 -39.81 8.80
CA VAL A 281 0.92 -39.85 9.46
C VAL A 281 0.91 -38.88 10.64
N PRO A 282 0.06 -37.83 10.62
CA PRO A 282 -0.06 -36.91 11.73
C PRO A 282 -0.76 -37.55 12.92
N SER A 283 -0.48 -37.03 14.12
CA SER A 283 -1.23 -37.35 15.33
C SER A 283 -2.67 -36.80 15.25
N ARG A 284 -3.53 -37.21 16.19
CA ARG A 284 -4.86 -36.61 16.37
C ARG A 284 -5.26 -36.64 17.85
N ASN A 285 -6.04 -35.68 18.30
CA ASN A 285 -6.62 -35.70 19.65
C ASN A 285 -7.96 -36.46 19.69
N CYS A 286 -8.55 -36.59 20.89
CA CYS A 286 -9.82 -37.27 21.09
C CYS A 286 -11.03 -36.59 20.42
N TYR A 287 -10.90 -35.34 19.98
CA TYR A 287 -11.93 -34.59 19.27
C TYR A 287 -11.82 -34.71 17.74
N GLY A 288 -10.83 -35.44 17.24
CA GLY A 288 -10.59 -35.59 15.79
C GLY A 288 -9.82 -34.43 15.16
N ILE A 289 -9.29 -33.50 15.96
CA ILE A 289 -8.39 -32.45 15.44
C ILE A 289 -7.05 -33.11 15.10
N ILE A 290 -6.60 -32.89 13.86
CA ILE A 290 -5.31 -33.39 13.38
C ILE A 290 -4.20 -32.57 14.03
N GLY A 291 -3.28 -33.27 14.69
CA GLY A 291 -2.08 -32.72 15.31
C GLY A 291 -0.87 -32.81 14.37
N PRO A 292 0.34 -32.51 14.86
CA PRO A 292 1.55 -32.54 14.05
C PRO A 292 2.02 -33.98 13.75
N ILE A 293 2.90 -34.09 12.75
CA ILE A 293 3.73 -35.28 12.49
C ILE A 293 4.79 -35.40 13.59
N SER A 294 5.04 -36.63 14.07
CA SER A 294 6.07 -36.87 15.09
C SER A 294 7.49 -36.81 14.52
N GLN A 295 8.45 -36.33 15.31
CA GLN A 295 9.87 -36.26 14.91
C GLN A 295 10.47 -37.61 14.50
N VAL A 296 9.97 -38.72 15.09
CA VAL A 296 10.41 -40.09 14.75
C VAL A 296 10.17 -40.42 13.28
N GLN A 297 9.15 -39.84 12.64
CA GLN A 297 8.90 -40.04 11.20
C GLN A 297 9.82 -39.21 10.31
N MET A 298 10.54 -38.23 10.87
CA MET A 298 11.45 -37.34 10.15
C MET A 298 12.93 -37.74 10.30
N SER A 299 13.23 -38.76 11.10
CA SER A 299 14.61 -39.28 11.19
C SER A 299 15.00 -39.98 9.89
N LYS A 300 16.27 -39.80 9.52
CA LYS A 300 16.88 -40.43 8.33
C LYS A 300 16.88 -41.96 8.41
#